data_AF-A0A0G1ESC2-F1
#
_entry.id   AF-A0A0G1ESC2-F1
#
_cell.length_a   1.000
_cell.length_b   1.000
_cell.length_c   1.000
_cell.angle_alpha   90.00
_cell.angle_beta   90.00
_cell.angle_gamma   90.00
#
_symmetry.space_group_name_H-M   'P 1'
#
loop_
_entity.id
_entity.type
_entity.pdbx_description
1 polymer ?
#
loop_
_entity_poly.entity_id
_entity_poly.type
_entity_poly.pdbx_seq_one_letter_code
_entity_poly.pdbx_strand_id
1 'polypeptide(L)'
;MKPAYYLLTAIFLVAALVAVWTVTAANSPYRFTEYEAGFDEAESIPETNISLEPELLAIQDWQRPEGPLRVGLQVGHWQNEEVPEELEGLKKNAGGAQGGGKYEWEVMLNIATLAAEQLAQYGIEVDVLPTTVPPNYYADAFVALHADGNLDQYVSGFKIAHPRRDYSGLSAELEAIMYEQYEAATGFRRDSNVTRRMRGYYAFNWRRYDHAIHPMTPAIILETGFLTSPADRKILINNPQVAVEGIVQAVLEFLKVD
;
A
#
# COMPACT_ATOMS: atom_id res chain seq x y z
N MET A 1 -26.46 49.75 70.04
CA MET A 1 -27.62 49.09 70.68
C MET A 1 -28.35 48.28 69.61
N LYS A 2 -28.52 46.97 69.87
CA LYS A 2 -29.42 45.91 69.31
C LYS A 2 -30.29 46.20 68.05
N PRO A 3 -30.78 45.17 67.30
CA PRO A 3 -30.29 43.80 67.09
C PRO A 3 -30.47 43.27 65.64
N ALA A 4 -30.09 42.00 65.46
CA ALA A 4 -30.35 41.09 64.35
C ALA A 4 -31.79 41.07 63.81
N TYR A 5 -31.98 40.66 62.54
CA TYR A 5 -32.91 39.59 62.16
C TYR A 5 -32.44 38.84 60.91
N TYR A 6 -32.56 37.52 61.00
CA TYR A 6 -32.27 36.52 59.98
C TYR A 6 -33.40 36.39 58.95
N LEU A 7 -33.01 35.79 57.82
CA LEU A 7 -33.77 34.85 56.99
C LEU A 7 -34.65 35.45 55.88
N LEU A 8 -34.17 35.30 54.64
CA LEU A 8 -34.98 34.74 53.56
C LEU A 8 -34.08 33.95 52.60
N THR A 9 -34.18 32.64 52.80
CA THR A 9 -33.91 31.53 51.89
C THR A 9 -33.83 31.90 50.40
N ALA A 10 -32.67 31.65 49.79
CA ALA A 10 -32.55 31.44 48.35
C ALA A 10 -32.13 29.98 48.14
N ILE A 11 -33.06 29.19 47.59
CA ILE A 11 -32.90 27.77 47.30
C ILE A 11 -31.90 27.60 46.15
N PHE A 12 -30.89 26.77 46.37
CA PHE A 12 -29.98 26.26 45.36
C PHE A 12 -30.72 25.32 44.40
N LEU A 13 -30.69 25.63 43.10
CA LEU A 13 -30.89 24.64 42.04
C LEU A 13 -29.92 24.97 40.90
N VAL A 14 -28.66 24.56 41.08
CA VAL A 14 -27.72 24.41 39.96
C VAL A 14 -27.90 22.99 39.45
N ALA A 15 -28.73 22.82 38.42
CA ALA A 15 -28.76 21.60 37.64
C ALA A 15 -27.47 21.55 36.80
N ALA A 16 -26.43 20.89 37.32
CA ALA A 16 -25.29 20.51 36.52
C ALA A 16 -25.72 19.38 35.57
N LEU A 17 -26.14 19.75 34.37
CA LEU A 17 -26.23 18.85 33.23
C LEU A 17 -24.82 18.37 32.89
N VAL A 18 -24.41 17.26 33.50
CA VAL A 18 -23.28 16.46 33.00
C VAL A 18 -23.79 15.79 31.74
N ALA A 19 -23.58 16.46 30.60
CA ALA A 19 -23.70 15.81 29.31
C ALA A 19 -22.59 14.76 29.22
N VAL A 20 -22.93 13.52 29.54
CA VAL A 20 -22.11 12.36 29.19
C VAL A 20 -22.19 12.23 27.68
N TRP A 21 -21.26 12.91 26.99
CA TRP A 21 -20.99 12.64 25.60
C TRP A 21 -20.34 11.26 25.53
N THR A 22 -21.14 10.26 25.23
CA THR A 22 -20.61 9.01 24.68
C THR A 22 -20.06 9.34 23.31
N VAL A 23 -18.76 9.63 23.26
CA VAL A 23 -18.01 9.58 22.00
C VAL A 23 -18.08 8.12 21.56
N THR A 24 -18.99 7.84 20.64
CA THR A 24 -18.89 6.63 19.82
C THR A 24 -17.60 6.79 19.02
N ALA A 25 -16.66 5.87 19.26
CA ALA A 25 -15.36 5.84 18.61
C ALA A 25 -15.56 5.62 17.10
N ALA A 26 -15.69 6.72 16.35
CA ALA A 26 -15.24 6.78 14.97
C ALA A 26 -13.72 7.02 14.99
N ASN A 27 -12.98 6.08 15.58
CA ASN A 27 -11.52 6.06 15.54
C ASN A 27 -11.10 5.45 14.20
N SER A 28 -11.11 6.22 13.12
CA SER A 28 -10.12 6.00 12.07
C SER A 28 -9.03 7.04 12.30
N PRO A 29 -7.96 6.74 13.06
CA PRO A 29 -6.85 7.66 13.18
C PRO A 29 -6.24 7.81 11.77
N TYR A 30 -6.12 9.05 11.28
CA TYR A 30 -5.62 9.42 9.95
C TYR A 30 -4.50 8.49 9.47
N ARG A 31 -4.75 7.78 8.37
CA ARG A 31 -3.80 6.90 7.65
C ARG A 31 -3.33 7.58 6.39
N PHE A 32 -2.06 7.44 6.03
CA PHE A 32 -1.52 8.17 4.89
C PHE A 32 -2.00 7.57 3.57
N THR A 33 -2.09 6.23 3.48
CA THR A 33 -2.64 5.51 2.32
C THR A 33 -4.08 5.89 1.94
N GLU A 34 -4.90 6.40 2.87
CA GLU A 34 -6.27 6.86 2.58
C GLU A 34 -6.32 8.15 1.76
N TYR A 35 -5.25 8.95 1.78
CA TYR A 35 -5.18 10.28 1.17
C TYR A 35 -4.08 10.40 0.12
N GLU A 36 -3.35 9.32 -0.13
CA GLU A 36 -2.20 9.34 -1.01
C GLU A 36 -2.63 9.46 -2.49
N ALA A 37 -1.95 10.37 -3.21
CA ALA A 37 -2.08 10.53 -4.66
C ALA A 37 -1.48 9.32 -5.37
N GLY A 38 -2.08 8.91 -6.48
CA GLY A 38 -1.69 7.66 -7.17
C GLY A 38 -2.50 6.45 -6.79
N PHE A 39 -3.30 6.59 -5.74
CA PHE A 39 -4.33 5.65 -5.41
C PHE A 39 -5.73 6.18 -5.74
N ASP A 40 -5.82 7.29 -6.48
CA ASP A 40 -7.09 7.88 -6.84
C ASP A 40 -7.92 6.92 -7.71
N GLU A 41 -9.22 6.83 -7.43
CA GLU A 41 -10.15 6.22 -8.38
C GLU A 41 -9.96 6.94 -9.72
N ALA A 42 -9.89 6.18 -10.82
CA ALA A 42 -10.37 6.74 -12.08
C ALA A 42 -11.78 7.24 -11.77
N GLU A 43 -11.98 8.57 -11.80
CA GLU A 43 -13.32 9.14 -11.87
C GLU A 43 -14.10 8.23 -12.81
N SER A 44 -15.23 7.73 -12.33
CA SER A 44 -16.07 6.80 -13.08
C SER A 44 -16.23 7.37 -14.48
N ILE A 45 -15.40 6.90 -15.42
CA ILE A 45 -15.66 7.11 -16.83
C ILE A 45 -17.02 6.45 -16.95
N PRO A 46 -18.08 7.22 -17.26
CA PRO A 46 -19.38 6.61 -17.41
C PRO A 46 -19.19 5.43 -18.37
N GLU A 47 -19.90 4.33 -18.17
CA GLU A 47 -19.87 3.16 -19.06
C GLU A 47 -20.35 3.50 -20.50
N THR A 48 -20.33 4.77 -20.89
CA THR A 48 -20.35 5.25 -22.26
C THR A 48 -19.07 4.79 -22.97
N ASN A 49 -19.13 3.57 -23.49
CA ASN A 49 -18.68 3.22 -24.84
C ASN A 49 -17.32 3.78 -25.30
N ILE A 50 -16.29 3.77 -24.46
CA ILE A 50 -14.94 3.57 -25.01
C ILE A 50 -14.94 2.11 -25.45
N SER A 51 -14.93 1.84 -26.76
CA SER A 51 -14.82 0.48 -27.26
C SER A 51 -13.43 -0.05 -26.89
N LEU A 52 -13.32 -0.65 -25.71
CA LEU A 52 -12.15 -1.40 -25.26
C LEU A 52 -12.00 -2.70 -26.04
N GLU A 53 -12.95 -3.03 -26.90
CA GLU A 53 -12.93 -4.28 -27.68
C GLU A 53 -11.57 -4.52 -28.35
N PRO A 54 -10.92 -3.57 -29.04
CA PRO A 54 -9.63 -3.86 -29.66
C PRO A 54 -8.52 -4.21 -28.66
N GLU A 55 -8.46 -3.53 -27.50
CA GLU A 55 -7.45 -3.79 -26.46
C GLU A 55 -7.76 -5.08 -25.68
N LEU A 56 -9.03 -5.35 -25.38
CA LEU A 56 -9.49 -6.61 -24.78
C LEU A 56 -9.27 -7.80 -25.72
N LEU A 57 -9.48 -7.62 -27.02
CA LEU A 57 -9.17 -8.62 -28.04
C LEU A 57 -7.65 -8.83 -28.12
N ALA A 58 -6.85 -7.77 -28.02
CA ALA A 58 -5.39 -7.88 -28.03
C ALA A 58 -4.81 -8.68 -26.85
N ILE A 59 -5.48 -8.65 -25.69
CA ILE A 59 -5.07 -9.47 -24.53
C ILE A 59 -5.62 -10.89 -24.56
N GLN A 60 -6.67 -11.17 -25.33
CA GLN A 60 -7.33 -12.48 -25.38
C GLN A 60 -6.38 -13.59 -25.86
N ASP A 61 -5.55 -13.27 -26.86
CA ASP A 61 -4.56 -14.18 -27.42
C ASP A 61 -3.13 -13.90 -26.92
N TRP A 62 -2.99 -13.01 -25.93
CA TRP A 62 -1.68 -12.65 -25.40
C TRP A 62 -0.97 -13.87 -24.82
N GLN A 63 0.33 -13.95 -25.09
CA GLN A 63 1.21 -15.00 -24.56
C GLN A 63 2.33 -14.35 -23.78
N ARG A 64 2.69 -15.00 -22.67
CA ARG A 64 3.89 -14.67 -21.92
C ARG A 64 5.11 -14.64 -22.85
N PRO A 65 5.93 -13.58 -22.84
CA PRO A 65 7.20 -13.56 -23.56
C PRO A 65 8.10 -14.75 -23.17
N GLU A 66 8.84 -15.29 -24.14
CA GLU A 66 9.86 -16.30 -23.84
C GLU A 66 10.98 -15.72 -22.98
N GLY A 67 11.63 -16.57 -22.17
CA GLY A 67 12.72 -16.19 -21.29
C GLY A 67 12.53 -16.62 -19.84
N PRO A 68 13.49 -16.30 -18.96
CA PRO A 68 13.41 -16.60 -17.53
C PRO A 68 12.20 -15.93 -16.88
N LEU A 69 11.85 -16.37 -15.67
CA LEU A 69 10.84 -15.70 -14.85
C LEU A 69 11.28 -14.27 -14.55
N ARG A 70 10.35 -13.31 -14.61
CA ARG A 70 10.60 -11.90 -14.34
C ARG A 70 9.75 -11.40 -13.20
N VAL A 71 10.34 -10.65 -12.28
CA VAL A 71 9.65 -10.02 -11.14
C VAL A 71 9.90 -8.52 -11.14
N GLY A 72 8.84 -7.74 -11.05
CA GLY A 72 8.93 -6.30 -10.83
C GLY A 72 8.75 -5.96 -9.35
N LEU A 73 9.78 -5.41 -8.71
CA LEU A 73 9.70 -4.86 -7.36
C LEU A 73 9.70 -3.35 -7.45
N GLN A 74 8.51 -2.75 -7.40
CA GLN A 74 8.36 -1.31 -7.53
C GLN A 74 8.44 -0.63 -6.17
N VAL A 75 9.27 0.41 -6.07
CA VAL A 75 9.52 1.14 -4.83
C VAL A 75 8.65 2.39 -4.82
N GLY A 76 7.65 2.42 -3.93
CA GLY A 76 6.80 3.58 -3.72
C GLY A 76 7.60 4.84 -3.44
N HIS A 77 7.19 5.96 -4.06
CA HIS A 77 7.80 7.29 -3.93
C HIS A 77 9.25 7.44 -4.39
N TRP A 78 9.91 6.38 -4.85
CA TRP A 78 11.29 6.50 -5.32
C TRP A 78 11.36 7.22 -6.67
N GLN A 79 12.22 8.24 -6.75
CA GLN A 79 12.36 9.13 -7.92
C GLN A 79 11.04 9.81 -8.35
N ASN A 80 10.18 10.13 -7.38
CA ASN A 80 8.87 10.72 -7.65
C ASN A 80 8.94 12.05 -8.42
N GLU A 81 10.03 12.81 -8.31
CA GLU A 81 10.23 14.06 -9.06
C GLU A 81 10.38 13.85 -10.57
N GLU A 82 10.73 12.63 -10.99
CA GLU A 82 10.98 12.24 -12.38
C GLU A 82 9.74 11.63 -13.07
N VAL A 83 8.59 11.57 -12.38
CA VAL A 83 7.38 10.99 -12.97
C VAL A 83 6.89 11.79 -14.18
N PRO A 84 6.33 11.11 -15.20
CA PRO A 84 5.77 11.75 -16.40
C PRO A 84 4.56 12.64 -16.06
N GLU A 85 4.18 13.51 -17.00
CA GLU A 85 3.06 14.46 -16.84
C GLU A 85 1.76 13.78 -16.39
N GLU A 86 1.44 12.61 -16.94
CA GLU A 86 0.23 11.86 -16.57
C GLU A 86 0.19 11.44 -15.08
N LEU A 87 1.35 11.37 -14.44
CA LEU A 87 1.55 11.01 -13.03
C LEU A 87 1.97 12.21 -12.16
N GLU A 88 1.89 13.45 -12.65
CA GLU A 88 2.38 14.64 -11.91
C GLU A 88 1.73 14.79 -10.52
N GLY A 89 0.50 14.29 -10.35
CA GLY A 89 -0.18 14.24 -9.06
C GLY A 89 0.60 13.52 -7.95
N LEU A 90 1.45 12.55 -8.30
CA LEU A 90 2.25 11.76 -7.36
C LEU A 90 3.30 12.61 -6.63
N LYS A 91 3.82 13.67 -7.27
CA LYS A 91 4.88 14.54 -6.71
C LYS A 91 4.49 15.20 -5.39
N LYS A 92 3.19 15.35 -5.12
CA LYS A 92 2.67 15.94 -3.88
C LYS A 92 3.10 15.16 -2.62
N ASN A 93 3.38 13.87 -2.76
CA ASN A 93 3.76 12.97 -1.68
C ASN A 93 5.21 12.50 -1.86
N ALA A 94 6.13 13.44 -2.08
CA ALA A 94 7.51 13.24 -2.57
C ALA A 94 8.28 12.04 -1.97
N GLY A 95 8.09 11.69 -0.69
CA GLY A 95 8.80 10.58 -0.05
C GLY A 95 7.97 9.65 0.82
N GLY A 96 6.64 9.71 0.72
CA GLY A 96 5.75 8.84 1.48
C GLY A 96 5.77 9.07 3.00
N ALA A 97 5.48 8.02 3.76
CA ALA A 97 5.58 8.02 5.21
C ALA A 97 7.03 8.28 5.68
N GLN A 98 7.18 8.73 6.93
CA GLN A 98 8.48 9.00 7.53
C GLN A 98 8.55 8.46 8.96
N GLY A 99 9.71 7.92 9.34
CA GLY A 99 9.93 7.42 10.69
C GLY A 99 11.34 6.91 10.89
N GLY A 100 11.85 7.00 12.13
CA GLY A 100 13.21 6.54 12.44
C GLY A 100 14.32 7.28 11.69
N GLY A 101 14.05 8.51 11.22
CA GLY A 101 15.01 9.30 10.44
C GLY A 101 15.12 8.91 8.97
N LYS A 102 14.15 8.14 8.45
CA LYS A 102 14.10 7.66 7.06
C LYS A 102 12.77 8.00 6.41
N TYR A 103 12.83 8.25 5.10
CA TYR A 103 11.67 8.26 4.23
C TYR A 103 11.29 6.83 3.82
N GLU A 104 10.03 6.63 3.49
CA GLU A 104 9.49 5.35 3.01
C GLU A 104 10.29 4.80 1.83
N TRP A 105 10.53 5.61 0.80
CA TRP A 105 11.26 5.17 -0.38
C TRP A 105 12.67 4.67 -0.06
N GLU A 106 13.36 5.24 0.95
CA GLU A 106 14.70 4.78 1.34
C GLU A 106 14.64 3.37 1.92
N VAL A 107 13.62 3.10 2.73
CA VAL A 107 13.44 1.80 3.39
C VAL A 107 13.00 0.76 2.36
N MET A 108 12.04 1.11 1.50
CA MET A 108 11.53 0.22 0.47
C MET A 108 12.58 -0.08 -0.59
N LEU A 109 13.41 0.90 -0.98
CA LEU A 109 14.51 0.67 -1.92
C LEU A 109 15.52 -0.34 -1.38
N ASN A 110 15.86 -0.25 -0.09
CA ASN A 110 16.76 -1.22 0.55
C ASN A 110 16.14 -2.63 0.58
N ILE A 111 14.87 -2.76 0.98
CA ILE A 111 14.16 -4.05 1.00
C ILE A 111 14.05 -4.64 -0.42
N ALA A 112 13.66 -3.83 -1.41
CA ALA A 112 13.53 -4.26 -2.80
C ALA A 112 14.88 -4.73 -3.37
N THR A 113 15.96 -4.00 -3.11
CA THR A 113 17.31 -4.37 -3.56
C THR A 113 17.74 -5.70 -2.96
N LEU A 114 17.58 -5.89 -1.64
CA LEU A 114 17.94 -7.14 -0.97
C LEU A 114 17.07 -8.33 -1.44
N ALA A 115 15.78 -8.11 -1.68
CA ALA A 115 14.90 -9.13 -2.23
C ALA A 115 15.28 -9.50 -3.67
N ALA A 116 15.62 -8.52 -4.50
CA ALA A 116 16.09 -8.75 -5.87
C ALA A 116 17.38 -9.57 -5.90
N GLU A 117 18.35 -9.26 -5.04
CA GLU A 117 19.60 -10.03 -4.90
C GLU A 117 19.35 -11.49 -4.51
N GLN A 118 18.33 -11.77 -3.69
CA GLN A 118 17.99 -13.14 -3.30
C GLN A 118 17.24 -13.89 -4.39
N LEU A 119 16.22 -13.28 -4.99
CA LEU A 119 15.44 -13.88 -6.08
C LEU A 119 16.32 -14.17 -7.32
N ALA A 120 17.29 -13.31 -7.62
CA ALA A 120 18.24 -13.53 -8.72
C ALA A 120 19.07 -14.81 -8.57
N GLN A 121 19.28 -15.30 -7.33
CA GLN A 121 19.99 -16.56 -7.08
C GLN A 121 19.20 -17.79 -7.55
N TYR A 122 17.89 -17.64 -7.75
CA TYR A 122 16.99 -18.66 -8.29
C TYR A 122 16.79 -18.53 -9.81
N GLY A 123 17.60 -17.71 -10.49
CA GLY A 123 17.51 -17.52 -11.94
C GLY A 123 16.34 -16.63 -12.40
N ILE A 124 15.75 -15.88 -11.47
CA ILE A 124 14.68 -14.90 -11.75
C ILE A 124 15.33 -13.58 -12.17
N GLU A 125 14.87 -12.99 -13.27
CA GLU A 125 15.18 -11.60 -13.62
C GLU A 125 14.35 -10.67 -12.73
N VAL A 126 15.01 -9.78 -11.99
CA VAL A 126 14.30 -8.85 -11.09
C VAL A 126 14.59 -7.41 -11.47
N ASP A 127 13.53 -6.66 -11.74
CA ASP A 127 13.60 -5.23 -11.95
C ASP A 127 13.21 -4.51 -10.64
N VAL A 128 14.14 -3.75 -10.06
CA VAL A 128 13.83 -2.80 -8.99
C VAL A 128 13.42 -1.48 -9.66
N LEU A 129 12.14 -1.17 -9.62
CA LEU A 129 11.55 -0.05 -10.36
C LEU A 129 11.36 1.16 -9.43
N PRO A 130 11.57 2.39 -9.92
CA PRO A 130 11.10 3.60 -9.23
C PRO A 130 9.57 3.67 -9.29
N THR A 131 9.00 4.78 -8.82
CA THR A 131 7.57 5.08 -9.02
C THR A 131 7.22 4.86 -10.50
N THR A 132 7.94 5.47 -11.44
CA THR A 132 7.63 5.32 -12.86
C THR A 132 7.83 3.89 -13.37
N VAL A 133 6.71 3.19 -13.65
CA VAL A 133 6.71 1.88 -14.31
C VAL A 133 6.92 2.09 -15.83
N PRO A 134 7.80 1.33 -16.49
CA PRO A 134 7.96 1.43 -17.94
C PRO A 134 6.66 1.12 -18.70
N PRO A 135 6.39 1.76 -19.85
CA PRO A 135 5.22 1.41 -20.65
C PRO A 135 5.23 -0.04 -21.13
N ASN A 136 4.04 -0.67 -21.14
CA ASN A 136 3.85 -2.09 -21.48
C ASN A 136 4.66 -3.07 -20.61
N TYR A 137 4.99 -2.68 -19.37
CA TYR A 137 5.81 -3.51 -18.49
C TYR A 137 5.08 -4.80 -18.10
N TYR A 138 5.65 -5.93 -18.52
CA TYR A 138 5.19 -7.25 -18.14
C TYR A 138 6.18 -7.92 -17.16
N ALA A 139 5.63 -8.58 -16.14
CA ALA A 139 6.35 -9.47 -15.24
C ALA A 139 5.47 -10.67 -14.86
N ASP A 140 6.10 -11.77 -14.44
CA ASP A 140 5.40 -12.93 -13.89
C ASP A 140 4.81 -12.65 -12.51
N ALA A 141 5.42 -11.75 -11.75
CA ALA A 141 4.85 -11.16 -10.55
C ALA A 141 5.29 -9.70 -10.42
N PHE A 142 4.37 -8.83 -9.99
CA PHE A 142 4.65 -7.44 -9.67
C PHE A 142 4.26 -7.14 -8.22
N VAL A 143 5.18 -6.59 -7.45
CA VAL A 143 4.97 -6.19 -6.05
C VAL A 143 5.33 -4.71 -5.91
N ALA A 144 4.31 -3.87 -5.74
CA ALA A 144 4.50 -2.48 -5.32
C ALA A 144 4.76 -2.46 -3.81
N LEU A 145 5.94 -1.99 -3.40
CA LEU A 145 6.41 -1.95 -2.03
C LEU A 145 6.23 -0.55 -1.46
N HIS A 146 5.43 -0.46 -0.40
CA HIS A 146 5.13 0.74 0.36
C HIS A 146 5.27 0.47 1.86
N ALA A 147 5.26 1.53 2.66
CA ALA A 147 5.09 1.46 4.11
C ALA A 147 4.18 2.57 4.59
N ASP A 148 3.05 2.20 5.20
CA ASP A 148 2.03 3.14 5.60
C ASP A 148 2.51 4.05 6.75
N GLY A 149 1.75 5.12 6.97
CA GLY A 149 1.92 6.01 8.10
C GLY A 149 0.59 6.22 8.82
N ASN A 150 0.69 6.39 10.13
CA ASN A 150 -0.42 6.80 10.97
C ASN A 150 0.03 7.85 11.98
N LEU A 151 -0.84 8.79 12.30
CA LEU A 151 -0.61 9.76 13.38
C LEU A 151 -0.50 9.10 14.75
N ASP A 152 -1.18 7.97 14.96
CA ASP A 152 -1.01 7.11 16.11
C ASP A 152 0.12 6.09 15.86
N GLN A 153 1.26 6.32 16.51
CA GLN A 153 2.45 5.46 16.41
C GLN A 153 2.28 4.04 17.00
N TYR A 154 1.15 3.74 17.65
CA TYR A 154 0.84 2.39 18.12
C TYR A 154 0.14 1.53 17.06
N VAL A 155 -0.36 2.16 15.98
CA VAL A 155 -0.86 1.44 14.81
C VAL A 155 0.33 0.74 14.13
N SER A 156 0.18 -0.56 13.93
CA SER A 156 1.23 -1.46 13.45
C SER A 156 0.62 -2.57 12.60
N GLY A 157 1.46 -3.27 11.85
CA GLY A 157 1.04 -4.37 11.00
C GLY A 157 1.06 -4.02 9.51
N PHE A 158 0.72 -4.99 8.67
CA PHE A 158 0.89 -4.90 7.22
C PHE A 158 -0.44 -5.18 6.51
N LYS A 159 -0.56 -4.71 5.27
CA LYS A 159 -1.73 -4.98 4.43
C LYS A 159 -1.36 -5.07 2.97
N ILE A 160 -2.13 -5.86 2.24
CA ILE A 160 -1.91 -6.17 0.84
C ILE A 160 -3.23 -6.01 0.09
N ALA A 161 -3.14 -5.55 -1.15
CA ALA A 161 -4.26 -5.54 -2.07
C ALA A 161 -3.81 -5.91 -3.49
N HIS A 162 -4.61 -6.74 -4.16
CA HIS A 162 -4.55 -6.94 -5.61
C HIS A 162 -5.42 -5.92 -6.38
N PRO A 163 -5.21 -5.76 -7.70
CA PRO A 163 -6.04 -4.93 -8.56
C PRO A 163 -7.52 -5.28 -8.49
N ARG A 164 -8.40 -4.27 -8.50
CA ARG A 164 -9.85 -4.51 -8.65
C ARG A 164 -10.21 -5.23 -9.96
N ARG A 165 -9.41 -5.02 -11.01
CA ARG A 165 -9.55 -5.64 -12.33
C ARG A 165 -8.28 -6.40 -12.63
N ASP A 166 -8.30 -7.70 -12.36
CA ASP A 166 -7.20 -8.61 -12.63
C ASP A 166 -7.50 -9.42 -13.90
N TYR A 167 -6.79 -9.11 -14.99
CA TYR A 167 -6.92 -9.86 -16.24
C TYR A 167 -5.98 -11.08 -16.30
N SER A 168 -4.96 -11.12 -15.43
CA SER A 168 -4.11 -12.32 -15.30
C SER A 168 -4.86 -13.48 -14.64
N GLY A 169 -5.80 -13.18 -13.75
CA GLY A 169 -6.54 -14.16 -12.93
C GLY A 169 -5.72 -14.75 -11.78
N LEU A 170 -4.49 -14.27 -11.55
CA LEU A 170 -3.54 -14.83 -10.60
C LEU A 170 -3.21 -13.88 -9.43
N SER A 171 -3.66 -12.63 -9.46
CA SER A 171 -3.27 -11.64 -8.45
C SER A 171 -3.86 -11.93 -7.07
N ALA A 172 -5.04 -12.56 -7.01
CA ALA A 172 -5.64 -13.00 -5.75
C ALA A 172 -4.88 -14.17 -5.11
N GLU A 173 -4.29 -15.07 -5.92
CA GLU A 173 -3.40 -16.14 -5.45
C GLU A 173 -2.10 -15.54 -4.91
N LEU A 174 -1.48 -14.61 -5.64
CA LEU A 174 -0.29 -13.87 -5.20
C LEU A 174 -0.54 -13.11 -3.88
N GLU A 175 -1.68 -12.41 -3.74
CA GLU A 175 -2.05 -11.74 -2.49
C GLU A 175 -2.16 -12.72 -1.31
N ALA A 176 -2.83 -13.86 -1.50
CA ALA A 176 -3.01 -14.84 -0.44
C ALA A 176 -1.68 -15.42 0.05
N ILE A 177 -0.81 -15.83 -0.89
CA ILE A 177 0.53 -16.36 -0.60
C ILE A 177 1.38 -15.29 0.10
N MET A 178 1.36 -14.05 -0.39
CA MET A 178 2.11 -12.96 0.23
C MET A 178 1.62 -12.68 1.66
N TYR A 179 0.31 -12.72 1.92
CA TYR A 179 -0.20 -12.59 3.30
C TYR A 179 0.33 -13.69 4.22
N GLU A 180 0.35 -14.95 3.75
CA GLU A 180 0.80 -16.09 4.56
C GLU A 180 2.29 -16.02 4.86
N GLN A 181 3.12 -15.85 3.83
CA GLN A 181 4.58 -15.86 3.97
C GLN A 181 5.10 -14.62 4.70
N TYR A 182 4.55 -13.44 4.40
CA TYR A 182 4.99 -12.21 5.06
C TYR A 182 4.57 -12.17 6.54
N GLU A 183 3.38 -12.65 6.89
CA GLU A 183 2.96 -12.82 8.29
C GLU A 183 3.84 -13.83 9.03
N ALA A 184 4.14 -14.97 8.40
CA ALA A 184 4.96 -16.01 9.00
C ALA A 184 6.38 -15.53 9.31
N ALA A 185 7.00 -14.79 8.38
CA ALA A 185 8.34 -14.25 8.55
C ALA A 185 8.39 -13.11 9.59
N THR A 186 7.50 -12.13 9.47
CA THR A 186 7.58 -10.89 10.28
C THR A 186 6.89 -10.98 11.64
N GLY A 187 5.89 -11.87 11.77
CA GLY A 187 4.97 -11.88 12.91
C GLY A 187 4.09 -10.63 12.99
N PHE A 188 4.05 -9.80 11.94
CA PHE A 188 3.17 -8.63 11.90
C PHE A 188 1.72 -9.06 11.82
N ARG A 189 0.85 -8.28 12.47
CA ARG A 189 -0.60 -8.48 12.37
C ARG A 189 -1.08 -7.99 11.01
N ARG A 190 -2.04 -8.70 10.41
CA ARG A 190 -2.77 -8.20 9.25
C ARG A 190 -3.62 -7.00 9.65
N ASP A 191 -3.43 -5.89 8.94
CA ASP A 191 -4.25 -4.70 9.05
C ASP A 191 -5.41 -4.81 8.04
N SER A 192 -6.64 -4.90 8.54
CA SER A 192 -7.82 -5.14 7.69
C SER A 192 -8.28 -3.92 6.89
N ASN A 193 -7.62 -2.76 7.05
CA ASN A 193 -7.99 -1.50 6.41
C ASN A 193 -7.45 -1.39 4.98
N VAL A 194 -7.83 -2.34 4.13
CA VAL A 194 -7.56 -2.30 2.68
C VAL A 194 -8.52 -1.30 2.03
N THR A 195 -7.96 -0.19 1.52
CA THR A 195 -8.75 0.88 0.93
C THR A 195 -9.15 0.56 -0.52
N ARG A 196 -10.20 1.22 -1.03
CA ARG A 196 -10.53 1.15 -2.48
C ARG A 196 -9.38 1.67 -3.34
N ARG A 197 -8.70 2.67 -2.80
CA ARG A 197 -7.53 3.36 -3.34
C ARG A 197 -6.39 2.37 -3.62
N MET A 198 -6.03 1.49 -2.67
CA MET A 198 -5.05 0.41 -2.88
C MET A 198 -5.39 -0.51 -4.06
N ARG A 199 -6.66 -0.89 -4.20
CA ARG A 199 -7.12 -1.72 -5.33
C ARG A 199 -7.18 -0.97 -6.67
N GLY A 200 -7.12 0.36 -6.63
CA GLY A 200 -7.13 1.28 -7.77
C GLY A 200 -5.80 1.98 -8.01
N TYR A 201 -4.71 1.45 -7.44
CA TYR A 201 -3.36 1.99 -7.60
C TYR A 201 -3.01 2.24 -9.07
N TYR A 202 -2.36 3.37 -9.38
CA TYR A 202 -2.15 3.82 -10.76
C TYR A 202 -1.40 2.77 -11.59
N ALA A 203 -0.44 2.05 -10.99
CA ALA A 203 0.33 1.03 -11.70
C ALA A 203 -0.56 -0.14 -12.17
N PHE A 204 -1.74 -0.33 -11.57
CA PHE A 204 -2.73 -1.32 -12.00
C PHE A 204 -3.65 -0.81 -13.11
N ASN A 205 -3.59 0.48 -13.43
CA ASN A 205 -4.57 1.17 -14.25
C ASN A 205 -4.03 1.50 -15.66
N TRP A 206 -3.65 0.45 -16.37
CA TRP A 206 -3.17 0.48 -17.76
C TRP A 206 -4.13 1.13 -18.77
N ARG A 207 -5.41 1.22 -18.42
CA ARG A 207 -6.43 1.90 -19.26
C ARG A 207 -6.36 3.42 -19.18
N ARG A 208 -5.70 3.95 -18.15
CA ARG A 208 -5.61 5.38 -17.87
C ARG A 208 -4.20 5.92 -18.04
N TYR A 209 -3.19 5.10 -17.78
CA TYR A 209 -1.79 5.51 -17.76
C TYR A 209 -0.95 4.66 -18.69
N ASP A 210 -0.05 5.29 -19.43
CA ASP A 210 0.96 4.61 -20.23
C ASP A 210 2.00 3.93 -19.32
N HIS A 211 2.35 4.59 -18.21
CA HIS A 211 3.33 4.12 -17.21
C HIS A 211 2.65 3.26 -16.12
N ALA A 212 2.06 2.15 -16.57
CA ALA A 212 1.42 1.14 -15.74
C ALA A 212 1.80 -0.27 -16.24
N ILE A 213 1.55 -1.28 -15.42
CA ILE A 213 1.85 -2.67 -15.78
C ILE A 213 0.91 -3.15 -16.89
N HIS A 214 1.40 -4.07 -17.71
CA HIS A 214 0.60 -4.78 -18.68
C HIS A 214 -0.57 -5.53 -17.99
N PRO A 215 -1.79 -5.55 -18.54
CA PRO A 215 -2.98 -6.18 -17.93
C PRO A 215 -2.80 -7.63 -17.48
N MET A 216 -1.92 -8.37 -18.16
CA MET A 216 -1.66 -9.79 -17.88
C MET A 216 -0.61 -10.03 -16.80
N THR A 217 -0.07 -8.99 -16.17
CA THR A 217 0.87 -9.07 -15.05
C THR A 217 0.11 -9.33 -13.74
N PRO A 218 0.34 -10.47 -13.05
CA PRO A 218 -0.17 -10.67 -11.69
C PRO A 218 0.48 -9.65 -10.74
N ALA A 219 -0.33 -8.95 -9.95
CA ALA A 219 0.15 -7.79 -9.22
C ALA A 219 -0.45 -7.63 -7.83
N ILE A 220 0.34 -7.11 -6.91
CA ILE A 220 -0.12 -6.65 -5.60
C ILE A 220 0.57 -5.35 -5.21
N ILE A 221 -0.06 -4.64 -4.28
CA ILE A 221 0.60 -3.61 -3.47
C ILE A 221 0.67 -4.09 -2.03
N LEU A 222 1.88 -4.03 -1.45
CA LEU A 222 2.21 -4.45 -0.10
C LEU A 222 2.62 -3.22 0.70
N GLU A 223 1.77 -2.83 1.65
CA GLU A 223 2.14 -1.98 2.76
C GLU A 223 2.87 -2.84 3.79
N THR A 224 4.20 -2.81 3.73
CA THR A 224 5.11 -3.71 4.48
C THR A 224 5.01 -3.58 6.00
N GLY A 225 4.43 -2.48 6.50
CA GLY A 225 4.25 -2.15 7.90
C GLY A 225 3.87 -0.67 8.05
N PHE A 226 3.87 -0.16 9.28
CA PHE A 226 3.74 1.28 9.54
C PHE A 226 5.11 1.89 9.83
N LEU A 227 5.63 2.76 8.96
CA LEU A 227 6.92 3.40 9.19
C LEU A 227 6.90 4.33 10.42
N THR A 228 5.73 4.87 10.78
CA THR A 228 5.53 5.67 12.00
C THR A 228 5.56 4.83 13.28
N SER A 229 5.38 3.50 13.20
CA SER A 229 5.44 2.56 14.33
C SER A 229 6.89 2.26 14.76
N PRO A 230 7.29 2.56 16.01
CA PRO A 230 8.58 2.11 16.53
C PRO A 230 8.71 0.58 16.61
N ALA A 231 7.60 -0.16 16.68
CA ALA A 231 7.61 -1.61 16.71
C ALA A 231 7.97 -2.17 15.32
N ASP A 232 7.33 -1.67 14.27
CA ASP A 232 7.50 -2.17 12.90
C ASP A 232 8.89 -1.80 12.37
N ARG A 233 9.41 -0.62 12.73
CA ARG A 233 10.79 -0.21 12.38
C ARG A 233 11.87 -1.14 12.90
N LYS A 234 11.62 -1.93 13.95
CA LYS A 234 12.57 -2.96 14.39
C LYS A 234 12.84 -4.01 13.31
N ILE A 235 11.85 -4.26 12.45
CA ILE A 235 11.99 -5.13 11.27
C ILE A 235 12.35 -4.25 10.07
N LEU A 236 11.51 -3.28 9.70
CA LEU A 236 11.66 -2.56 8.43
C LEU A 236 13.00 -1.82 8.28
N ILE A 237 13.54 -1.26 9.38
CA ILE A 237 14.81 -0.52 9.35
C ILE A 237 15.94 -1.33 9.97
N ASN A 238 15.73 -1.87 11.18
CA ASN A 238 16.83 -2.45 11.96
C ASN A 238 17.16 -3.90 11.58
N ASN A 239 16.22 -4.64 10.98
CA ASN A 239 16.41 -6.03 10.57
C ASN A 239 15.62 -6.36 9.28
N PRO A 240 15.89 -5.64 8.17
CA PRO A 240 15.08 -5.70 6.95
C PRO A 240 15.09 -7.10 6.33
N GLN A 241 16.07 -7.94 6.64
CA GLN A 241 16.18 -9.32 6.17
C GLN A 241 14.93 -10.15 6.48
N VAL A 242 14.22 -9.85 7.58
CA VAL A 242 12.98 -10.56 7.94
C VAL A 242 11.83 -10.22 6.99
N ALA A 243 11.70 -8.95 6.61
CA ALA A 243 10.71 -8.54 5.60
C ALA A 243 11.07 -9.09 4.21
N VAL A 244 12.37 -9.06 3.87
CA VAL A 244 12.90 -9.63 2.63
C VAL A 244 12.60 -11.13 2.53
N GLU A 245 12.83 -11.90 3.60
CA GLU A 245 12.51 -13.32 3.64
C GLU A 245 11.04 -13.59 3.32
N GLY A 246 10.11 -12.87 3.96
CA GLY A 246 8.68 -13.01 3.69
C GLY A 246 8.30 -12.70 2.23
N ILE A 247 8.89 -11.65 1.64
CA ILE A 247 8.65 -11.29 0.23
C ILE A 247 9.22 -12.34 -0.72
N VAL A 248 10.46 -12.77 -0.49
CA VAL A 248 11.16 -13.74 -1.34
C VAL A 248 10.43 -15.08 -1.32
N GLN A 249 10.07 -15.59 -0.13
CA GLN A 249 9.34 -16.86 -0.01
C GLN A 249 7.98 -16.81 -0.70
N ALA A 250 7.25 -15.70 -0.56
CA ALA A 250 5.98 -15.51 -1.25
C ALA A 250 6.12 -15.57 -2.78
N VAL A 251 7.13 -14.88 -3.31
CA VAL A 251 7.37 -14.81 -4.75
C VAL A 251 7.81 -16.17 -5.28
N LEU A 252 8.71 -16.87 -4.60
CA LEU A 252 9.15 -18.21 -4.99
C LEU A 252 8.00 -19.21 -4.97
N GLU A 253 7.17 -19.20 -3.93
CA GLU A 253 6.01 -20.09 -3.83
C GLU A 253 4.98 -19.80 -4.93
N PHE A 254 4.65 -18.52 -5.17
CA PHE A 254 3.72 -18.13 -6.23
C PHE A 254 4.23 -18.55 -7.62
N LEU A 255 5.52 -18.36 -7.88
CA LEU A 255 6.16 -18.74 -9.15
C LEU A 255 6.49 -20.23 -9.24
N LYS A 256 6.30 -21.00 -8.16
CA LYS A 256 6.56 -22.44 -8.07
C LYS A 256 8.02 -22.76 -8.36
N VAL A 257 8.92 -21.97 -7.76
CA VAL A 257 10.37 -22.13 -7.83
C VAL A 257 10.87 -22.72 -6.51
N ASP A 258 11.57 -23.85 -6.61
CA ASP A 258 12.15 -24.57 -5.46
C ASP A 258 13.53 -24.02 -5.03
#